data_AF-A0A833D3K9-F1
#
_entry.id   AF-A0A833D3K9-F1
#
_cell.length_a   1.000
_cell.length_b   1.000
_cell.length_c   1.000
_cell.angle_alpha   90.00
_cell.angle_beta   90.00
_cell.angle_gamma   90.00
#
_symmetry.space_group_name_H-M   'P 1'
#
loop_
_entity.id
_entity.type
_entity.pdbx_description
1 polymer ?
#
loop_
_entity_poly.entity_id
_entity_poly.type
_entity_poly.pdbx_seq_one_letter_code
_entity_poly.pdbx_strand_id
1 'polypeptide(L)'
;MKKSSLLPLAAVACLAVPATAGYKISPSAPSVAVNPSGRTASGSIGSAHNSSNSYESIYCSISGYETWTAVSCAAVNANNVFVACNITNPPQHMLNALAAMGPDSSISFSWSSTYKCTNISVWTGSGSYAKVPPATVSTGVIGGML
;
A
#
# COMPACT_ATOMS: atom_id res chain seq x y z
N MET A 1 -58.05 14.34 -41.29
CA MET A 1 -57.35 14.94 -40.12
C MET A 1 -56.73 13.83 -39.28
N LYS A 2 -55.41 13.65 -39.33
CA LYS A 2 -54.65 12.79 -38.40
C LYS A 2 -53.34 13.53 -38.09
N LYS A 3 -53.19 13.98 -36.83
CA LYS A 3 -52.01 14.67 -36.32
C LYS A 3 -51.08 13.61 -35.74
N SER A 4 -49.98 13.31 -36.41
CA SER A 4 -48.92 12.45 -35.86
C SER A 4 -47.80 13.35 -35.35
N SER A 5 -47.74 13.47 -34.02
CA SER A 5 -46.67 14.11 -33.27
C SER A 5 -45.44 13.19 -33.25
N LEU A 6 -44.29 13.68 -33.68
CA LEU A 6 -43.00 13.00 -33.55
C LEU A 6 -42.06 13.85 -32.68
N LEU A 7 -41.66 13.27 -31.56
CA LEU A 7 -40.78 13.80 -30.51
C LEU A 7 -39.37 14.14 -31.05
N PRO A 8 -38.70 15.19 -30.51
CA PRO A 8 -37.30 15.45 -30.82
C PRO A 8 -36.39 14.52 -30.00
N LEU A 9 -35.56 13.75 -30.69
CA LEU A 9 -34.52 12.90 -30.14
C LEU A 9 -33.33 13.78 -29.70
N ALA A 10 -33.35 14.26 -28.45
CA ALA A 10 -32.23 14.97 -27.85
C ALA A 10 -31.11 13.98 -27.49
N ALA A 11 -30.15 13.82 -28.41
CA ALA A 11 -28.93 13.06 -28.18
C ALA A 11 -28.04 13.82 -27.18
N VAL A 12 -28.12 13.43 -25.91
CA VAL A 12 -27.18 13.86 -24.87
C VAL A 12 -25.83 13.22 -25.17
N ALA A 13 -24.96 13.97 -25.83
CA ALA A 13 -23.56 13.63 -26.01
C ALA A 13 -22.85 13.71 -24.64
N CYS A 14 -22.81 12.59 -23.93
CA CYS A 14 -22.00 12.45 -22.72
C CYS A 14 -20.52 12.69 -23.07
N LEU A 15 -19.99 13.81 -22.58
CA LEU A 15 -18.57 14.14 -22.59
C LEU A 15 -17.82 13.07 -21.78
N ALA A 16 -17.28 12.06 -22.44
CA ALA A 16 -16.35 11.11 -21.86
C ALA A 16 -15.03 11.84 -21.61
N VAL A 17 -14.89 12.45 -20.42
CA VAL A 17 -13.58 12.93 -19.96
C VAL A 17 -12.67 11.69 -19.88
N PRO A 18 -11.52 11.66 -20.57
CA PRO A 18 -10.60 10.55 -20.41
C PRO A 18 -10.11 10.55 -18.97
N ALA A 19 -10.59 9.60 -18.17
CA ALA A 19 -10.01 9.30 -16.89
C ALA A 19 -8.59 8.82 -17.17
N THR A 20 -7.60 9.69 -16.94
CA THR A 20 -6.20 9.30 -16.95
C THR A 20 -6.01 8.35 -15.77
N ALA A 21 -6.16 7.05 -16.01
CA ALA A 21 -5.79 6.02 -15.05
C ALA A 21 -4.30 6.20 -14.75
N GLY A 22 -3.99 6.62 -13.52
CA GLY A 22 -2.61 6.82 -13.07
C GLY A 22 -1.77 5.57 -13.32
N TYR A 23 -0.50 5.77 -13.63
CA TYR A 23 0.44 4.70 -13.95
C TYR A 23 0.58 3.76 -12.74
N LYS A 24 -0.09 2.60 -12.80
CA LYS A 24 0.08 1.53 -11.82
C LYS A 24 1.43 0.90 -12.13
N ILE A 25 2.41 1.07 -11.24
CA ILE A 25 3.65 0.30 -11.32
C ILE A 25 3.23 -1.17 -11.40
N SER A 26 3.75 -1.85 -12.43
CA SER A 26 3.26 -3.11 -12.98
C SER A 26 2.73 -4.09 -11.91
N PRO A 27 1.53 -4.68 -12.07
CA PRO A 27 0.96 -5.67 -11.13
C PRO A 27 1.77 -6.98 -11.01
N SER A 28 2.97 -7.01 -11.57
CA SER A 28 3.86 -8.17 -11.69
C SER A 28 5.00 -8.15 -10.67
N ALA A 29 5.27 -7.02 -10.01
CA ALA A 29 6.28 -6.94 -8.95
C ALA A 29 5.61 -7.23 -7.59
N PRO A 30 6.16 -8.13 -6.75
CA PRO A 30 5.62 -8.37 -5.43
C PRO A 30 5.60 -7.06 -4.63
N SER A 31 4.50 -6.80 -3.94
CA SER A 31 4.34 -5.59 -3.12
C SER A 31 5.33 -5.58 -1.94
N VAL A 32 5.75 -6.78 -1.53
CA VAL A 32 6.75 -7.02 -0.49
C VAL A 32 7.84 -7.95 -1.02
N ALA A 33 9.06 -7.43 -1.10
CA ALA A 33 10.26 -8.19 -1.43
C ALA A 33 10.97 -8.61 -0.16
N VAL A 34 11.28 -9.91 -0.04
CA VAL A 34 12.04 -10.49 1.07
C VAL A 34 13.23 -11.26 0.49
N ASN A 35 14.44 -10.91 0.91
CA ASN A 35 15.68 -11.57 0.53
C ASN A 35 16.40 -12.09 1.79
N PRO A 36 16.16 -13.36 2.20
CA PRO A 36 16.78 -13.93 3.39
C PRO A 36 18.30 -14.01 3.32
N SER A 37 18.85 -14.33 2.14
CA SER A 37 20.30 -14.43 1.91
C SER A 37 21.00 -13.07 2.01
N GLY A 38 20.37 -12.03 1.45
CA GLY A 38 20.84 -10.64 1.56
C GLY A 38 20.47 -9.96 2.88
N ARG A 39 19.67 -10.62 3.73
CA ARG A 39 19.13 -10.08 4.99
C ARG A 39 18.45 -8.72 4.85
N THR A 40 17.64 -8.59 3.80
CA THR A 40 16.89 -7.38 3.49
C THR A 40 15.44 -7.70 3.18
N ALA A 41 14.56 -6.76 3.54
CA ALA A 41 13.17 -6.75 3.14
C ALA A 41 12.76 -5.33 2.78
N SER A 42 11.82 -5.19 1.85
CA SER A 42 11.29 -3.90 1.44
C SER A 42 9.88 -4.04 0.87
N GLY A 43 9.09 -3.00 0.99
CA GLY A 43 7.74 -2.96 0.44
C GLY A 43 7.01 -1.67 0.80
N SER A 44 5.93 -1.40 0.09
CA SER A 44 5.01 -0.31 0.43
C SER A 44 3.87 -0.83 1.30
N ILE A 45 3.54 -0.10 2.36
CA ILE A 45 2.43 -0.42 3.26
C ILE A 45 1.11 -0.45 2.47
N GLY A 46 0.84 0.58 1.67
CA GLY A 46 -0.40 0.62 0.89
C GLY A 46 -0.45 -0.38 -0.25
N SER A 47 0.67 -0.68 -0.91
CA SER A 47 0.70 -1.74 -1.92
C SER A 47 0.44 -3.11 -1.30
N ALA A 48 1.06 -3.41 -0.14
CA ALA A 48 0.81 -4.64 0.59
C ALA A 48 -0.66 -4.73 1.06
N HIS A 49 -1.22 -3.63 1.56
CA HIS A 49 -2.63 -3.57 1.97
C HIS A 49 -3.62 -3.77 0.82
N ASN A 50 -3.29 -3.31 -0.39
CA ASN A 50 -4.10 -3.47 -1.60
C ASN A 50 -3.71 -4.71 -2.43
N SER A 51 -2.81 -5.56 -1.93
CA SER A 51 -2.39 -6.75 -2.64
C SER A 51 -3.55 -7.75 -2.73
N SER A 52 -3.66 -8.45 -3.86
CA SER A 52 -4.56 -9.59 -3.99
C SER A 52 -4.04 -10.83 -3.25
N ASN A 53 -2.80 -10.81 -2.76
CA ASN A 53 -2.21 -11.90 -2.01
C ASN A 53 -2.45 -11.71 -0.51
N SER A 54 -3.13 -12.67 0.13
CA SER A 54 -3.49 -12.60 1.55
C SER A 54 -2.30 -12.70 2.52
N TYR A 55 -1.13 -13.11 2.04
CA TYR A 55 0.06 -13.24 2.88
C TYR A 55 0.88 -11.95 2.93
N GLU A 56 0.89 -11.17 1.85
CA GLU A 56 1.78 -10.02 1.73
C GLU A 56 1.52 -8.98 2.83
N SER A 57 2.53 -8.76 3.66
CA SER A 57 2.48 -7.78 4.74
C SER A 57 3.87 -7.24 5.01
N ILE A 58 3.94 -5.96 5.33
CA ILE A 58 5.17 -5.33 5.81
C ILE A 58 4.80 -4.27 6.84
N TYR A 59 5.49 -4.27 7.97
CA TYR A 59 5.28 -3.29 9.02
C TYR A 59 6.51 -3.14 9.90
N CYS A 60 6.57 -2.01 10.59
CA CYS A 60 7.44 -1.82 11.74
C CYS A 60 6.61 -1.24 12.89
N SER A 61 7.03 -1.52 14.12
CA SER A 61 6.43 -0.98 15.33
C SER A 61 7.50 -0.42 16.26
N ILE A 62 7.11 0.61 17.00
CA ILE A 62 7.87 1.14 18.14
C ILE A 62 7.06 0.80 19.39
N SER A 63 7.70 0.17 20.37
CA SER A 63 7.13 -0.10 21.69
C SER A 63 7.91 0.67 22.75
N GLY A 64 7.25 1.57 23.48
CA GLY A 64 7.84 2.26 24.62
C GLY A 64 7.54 1.55 25.94
N TYR A 65 8.56 1.37 26.78
CA TYR A 65 8.45 0.88 28.15
C TYR A 65 9.05 1.92 29.10
N GLU A 66 8.80 1.79 30.40
CA GLU A 66 9.29 2.73 31.42
C GLU A 66 10.80 2.97 31.36
N THR A 67 11.58 1.93 31.06
CA THR A 67 13.05 1.96 31.13
C THR A 67 13.75 1.72 29.78
N TRP A 68 13.00 1.41 28.72
CA TRP A 68 13.58 1.08 27.42
C TRP A 68 12.58 1.25 26.27
N THR A 69 13.07 1.27 25.04
CA THR A 69 12.25 1.27 23.83
C THR A 69 12.61 0.08 22.96
N ALA A 70 11.63 -0.53 22.29
CA ALA A 70 11.81 -1.59 21.33
C ALA A 70 11.42 -1.10 19.95
N VAL A 71 12.11 -1.60 18.94
CA VAL A 71 11.64 -1.57 17.56
C VAL A 71 11.57 -2.99 17.04
N SER A 72 10.49 -3.31 16.33
CA SER A 72 10.30 -4.56 15.62
C SER A 72 9.88 -4.27 14.20
N CYS A 73 10.43 -4.98 13.23
CA CYS A 73 10.01 -4.93 11.83
C CYS A 73 9.78 -6.34 11.33
N ALA A 74 8.74 -6.54 10.52
CA ALA A 74 8.45 -7.82 9.91
C ALA A 74 7.94 -7.66 8.49
N ALA A 75 8.17 -8.69 7.68
CA ALA A 75 7.70 -8.77 6.31
C ALA A 75 7.36 -10.21 5.93
N VAL A 76 6.30 -10.37 5.15
CA VAL A 76 5.94 -11.58 4.40
C VAL A 76 5.77 -11.21 2.94
N ASN A 77 6.42 -11.98 2.07
CA ASN A 77 6.22 -11.87 0.64
C ASN A 77 5.09 -12.77 0.13
N ALA A 78 4.75 -12.65 -1.15
CA ALA A 78 3.71 -13.43 -1.82
C ALA A 78 3.91 -14.96 -1.76
N ASN A 79 5.14 -15.42 -1.52
CA ASN A 79 5.51 -16.83 -1.40
C ASN A 79 5.50 -17.31 0.06
N ASN A 80 4.92 -16.54 0.98
CA ASN A 80 4.84 -16.83 2.41
C ASN A 80 6.20 -16.95 3.12
N VAL A 81 7.24 -16.27 2.61
CA VAL A 81 8.54 -16.17 3.29
C VAL A 81 8.46 -15.08 4.34
N PHE A 82 8.43 -15.48 5.60
CA PHE A 82 8.41 -14.57 6.76
C PHE A 82 9.82 -14.23 7.24
N VAL A 83 10.05 -12.95 7.50
CA VAL A 83 11.23 -12.46 8.21
C VAL A 83 10.83 -11.40 9.22
N ALA A 84 11.56 -11.35 10.33
CA ALA A 84 11.42 -10.30 11.32
C ALA A 84 12.78 -9.92 11.91
N CYS A 85 12.89 -8.69 12.38
CA CYS A 85 14.00 -8.24 13.19
C CYS A 85 13.51 -7.41 14.36
N ASN A 86 14.31 -7.38 15.43
CA ASN A 86 14.02 -6.54 16.58
C ASN A 86 15.29 -5.86 17.13
N ILE A 87 15.12 -4.76 17.83
CA ILE A 87 16.20 -4.07 18.55
C ILE A 87 15.65 -3.38 19.80
N THR A 88 16.34 -3.59 20.91
CA THR A 88 16.09 -2.91 22.19
C THR A 88 17.04 -1.71 22.31
N ASN A 89 16.53 -0.59 22.82
CA ASN A 89 17.22 0.69 22.89
C ASN A 89 17.83 1.09 21.53
N PRO A 90 17.00 1.18 20.47
CA PRO A 90 17.47 1.59 19.15
C PRO A 90 18.07 2.99 19.20
N PRO A 91 19.04 3.29 18.33
CA PRO A 91 19.53 4.64 18.15
C PRO A 91 18.41 5.62 17.76
N GLN A 92 18.50 6.87 18.23
CA GLN A 92 17.47 7.89 17.99
C GLN A 92 17.16 8.11 16.49
N HIS A 93 18.16 7.97 15.60
CA HIS A 93 17.93 8.11 14.16
C HIS A 93 17.01 7.04 13.58
N MET A 94 17.00 5.81 14.13
CA MET A 94 16.04 4.77 13.73
C MET A 94 14.63 5.10 14.20
N LEU A 95 14.48 5.62 15.42
CA LEU A 95 13.20 6.07 15.94
C LEU A 95 12.63 7.23 15.11
N ASN A 96 13.47 8.19 14.73
CA ASN A 96 13.05 9.32 13.90
C ASN A 96 12.60 8.86 12.50
N ALA A 97 13.28 7.88 11.89
CA ALA A 97 12.88 7.33 10.61
C ALA A 97 11.49 6.66 10.69
N LEU A 98 11.25 5.88 11.74
CA LEU A 98 9.96 5.23 11.97
C LEU A 98 8.85 6.22 12.36
N ALA A 99 9.17 7.31 13.03
CA ALA A 99 8.20 8.37 13.35
C ALA A 99 7.69 9.11 12.09
N ALA A 100 8.45 9.10 10.99
CA ALA A 100 8.04 9.66 9.71
C ALA A 100 7.15 8.72 8.87
N MET A 101 6.86 7.52 9.39
CA MET A 101 6.05 6.52 8.72
C MET A 101 4.56 6.92 8.73
N GLY A 102 4.00 7.04 7.53
CA GLY A 102 2.58 7.19 7.29
C GLY A 102 1.96 5.91 6.69
N PRO A 103 0.64 5.90 6.48
CA PRO A 103 -0.05 4.75 5.86
C PRO A 103 0.41 4.51 4.42
N ASP A 104 0.95 5.55 3.77
CA ASP A 104 1.46 5.51 2.41
C ASP A 104 3.00 5.44 2.30
N SER A 105 3.68 5.04 3.36
CA SER A 105 5.14 4.91 3.35
C SER A 105 5.61 3.59 2.77
N SER A 106 6.78 3.62 2.14
CA SER A 106 7.57 2.43 1.82
C SER A 106 8.60 2.19 2.92
N ILE A 107 8.69 0.95 3.37
CA ILE A 107 9.61 0.50 4.40
C ILE A 107 10.68 -0.37 3.73
N SER A 108 11.93 -0.20 4.13
CA SER A 108 12.95 -1.24 3.97
C SER A 108 13.70 -1.41 5.27
N PHE A 109 14.00 -2.65 5.61
CA PHE A 109 14.80 -2.97 6.77
C PHE A 109 15.80 -4.07 6.45
N SER A 110 16.86 -4.12 7.25
CA SER A 110 17.91 -5.12 7.16
C SER A 110 18.21 -5.67 8.54
N TRP A 111 18.73 -6.90 8.58
CA TRP A 111 19.02 -7.58 9.85
C TRP A 111 20.38 -8.27 9.88
N SER A 112 20.88 -8.50 11.10
CA SER A 112 22.08 -9.30 11.36
C SER A 112 21.78 -10.80 11.28
N SER A 113 22.81 -11.65 11.41
CA SER A 113 22.64 -13.11 11.56
C SER A 113 21.84 -13.51 12.81
N THR A 114 21.74 -12.61 13.78
CA THR A 114 21.00 -12.80 15.03
C THR A 114 19.61 -12.16 15.00
N TYR A 115 19.11 -11.78 13.81
CA TYR A 115 17.82 -11.10 13.62
C TYR A 115 17.70 -9.75 14.35
N LYS A 116 18.82 -9.09 14.65
CA LYS A 116 18.81 -7.72 15.15
C LYS A 116 18.65 -6.76 13.97
N CYS A 117 17.75 -5.76 14.08
CA CYS A 117 17.63 -4.74 13.04
C CYS A 117 18.93 -3.92 12.95
N THR A 118 19.50 -3.83 11.75
CA THR A 118 20.76 -3.10 11.46
C THR A 118 20.53 -1.84 10.67
N ASN A 119 19.50 -1.81 9.83
CA ASN A 119 19.07 -0.64 9.07
C ASN A 119 17.54 -0.62 8.99
N ILE A 120 16.96 0.56 9.13
CA ILE A 120 15.53 0.82 8.90
C ILE A 120 15.45 2.12 8.12
N SER A 121 14.74 2.07 7.00
CA SER A 121 14.58 3.20 6.10
C SER A 121 13.11 3.31 5.71
N VAL A 122 12.59 4.54 5.81
CA VAL A 122 11.20 4.87 5.50
C VAL A 122 11.21 5.94 4.44
N TRP A 123 10.51 5.70 3.33
CA TRP A 123 10.35 6.66 2.23
C TRP A 123 8.89 7.04 2.08
N THR A 124 8.64 8.34 2.16
CA THR A 124 7.32 8.94 1.97
C THR A 124 7.40 9.90 0.79
N GLY A 125 6.69 9.60 -0.29
CA GLY A 125 6.69 10.42 -1.50
C GLY A 125 5.69 9.91 -2.53
N SER A 126 5.29 10.78 -3.46
CA SER A 126 4.33 10.44 -4.53
C SER A 126 4.85 9.38 -5.51
N GLY A 127 6.17 9.16 -5.56
CA GLY A 127 6.79 8.08 -6.32
C GLY A 127 6.76 6.72 -5.63
N SER A 128 6.37 6.65 -4.34
CA SER A 128 6.45 5.42 -3.55
C SER A 128 5.40 4.38 -3.95
N TYR A 129 4.22 4.80 -4.44
CA TYR A 129 3.25 3.99 -5.19
C TYR A 129 2.04 4.84 -5.63
N ALA A 130 1.29 4.37 -6.63
CA ALA A 130 0.06 5.03 -7.06
C ALA A 130 -1.04 4.86 -5.98
N LYS A 131 -1.43 5.96 -5.34
CA LYS A 131 -2.59 5.99 -4.44
C LYS A 131 -3.83 5.66 -5.27
N VAL A 132 -4.37 4.45 -5.12
CA VAL A 132 -5.63 4.09 -5.77
C VAL A 132 -6.71 4.97 -5.13
N PRO A 133 -7.48 5.78 -5.89
CA PRO A 133 -8.61 6.47 -5.33
C PRO A 133 -9.57 5.44 -4.71
N PRO A 134 -10.26 5.74 -3.60
CA PRO A 134 -11.29 4.85 -3.09
C PRO A 134 -12.22 4.48 -4.24
N ALA A 135 -12.47 3.19 -4.44
CA ALA A 135 -13.36 2.71 -5.48
C ALA A 135 -14.64 3.53 -5.39
N THR A 136 -14.93 4.32 -6.42
CA THR A 136 -16.22 4.98 -6.54
C THR A 136 -17.25 3.87 -6.48
N VAL A 137 -17.96 3.76 -5.35
CA VAL A 137 -19.10 2.89 -5.18
C VAL A 137 -20.03 3.25 -6.32
N SER A 138 -20.05 2.41 -7.34
CA SER A 138 -21.09 2.44 -8.35
C SER A 138 -22.36 2.12 -7.59
N THR A 139 -23.09 3.16 -7.16
CA THR A 139 -24.47 3.03 -6.74
C THR A 139 -25.21 2.53 -7.97
N GLY A 140 -25.26 1.21 -8.11
CA GLY A 140 -26.11 0.53 -9.06
C GLY A 140 -27.51 1.05 -8.82
N VAL A 141 -28.02 1.81 -9.78
CA VAL A 141 -29.42 2.22 -9.81
C VAL A 141 -30.20 0.92 -9.93
N ILE A 142 -30.81 0.51 -8.82
CA ILE A 142 -31.88 -0.47 -8.75
C ILE A 142 -33.03 0.07 -9.62
N GLY A 143 -33.00 -0.31 -10.89
CA GLY A 143 -34.12 -0.12 -11.80
C GLY A 143 -35.29 -0.98 -11.32
N GLY A 144 -36.26 -0.34 -10.68
CA GLY A 144 -37.53 -0.94 -10.32
C GLY A 144 -38.26 -1.42 -11.57
N MET A 145 -38.56 -2.71 -11.62
CA MET A 145 -39.59 -3.27 -12.49
C MET A 145 -40.92 -3.14 -11.76
N LEU A 146 -41.76 -2.22 -12.24
CA LEU A 146 -43.23 -2.28 -12.17
C LEU A 146 -43.74 -2.25 -13.60
#